data_AF-A0A382A1X0-F1
#
_entry.id   AF-A0A382A1X0-F1
#
_cell.length_a   1.000
_cell.length_b   1.000
_cell.length_c   1.000
_cell.angle_alpha   90.00
_cell.angle_beta   90.00
_cell.angle_gamma   90.00
#
_symmetry.space_group_name_H-M   'P 1'
#
loop_
_entity.id
_entity.type
_entity.pdbx_description
1 polymer ?
#
loop_
_entity_poly.entity_id
_entity_poly.type
_entity_poly.pdbx_seq_one_letter_code
_entity_poly.pdbx_strand_id
1 'polypeptide(L)' 'KTSLELIETFEKGLDYYFNQDWEKALEYFEKSKLLEEDFSGRNTNPSQVFIKRCNHFSMNPPPDDWDGVWRMTTK' A
#
# COMPACT_ATOMS: atom_id res chain seq x y z
N LYS A 1 10.96 16.76 -9.60
CA LYS A 1 11.80 16.08 -8.59
C LYS A 1 10.95 15.21 -7.67
N THR A 2 9.81 15.70 -7.17
CA THR A 2 8.85 14.96 -6.31
C THR A 2 8.33 13.65 -6.91
N SER A 3 8.16 13.58 -8.24
CA SER A 3 7.58 12.40 -8.91
C SER A 3 8.47 11.15 -8.87
N LEU A 4 9.80 11.31 -8.90
CA LEU A 4 10.75 10.19 -8.84
C LEU A 4 10.80 9.60 -7.42
N GLU A 5 10.88 10.47 -6.42
CA GLU A 5 10.88 10.07 -5.00
C GLU A 5 9.57 9.37 -4.62
N LEU A 6 8.44 9.84 -5.16
CA LEU A 6 7.14 9.18 -5.00
C LEU A 6 7.17 7.75 -5.55
N ILE A 7 7.61 7.57 -6.80
CA ILE A 7 7.66 6.26 -7.45
C ILE A 7 8.56 5.31 -6.67
N GLU A 8 9.79 5.72 -6.36
CA GLU A 8 10.74 4.88 -5.60
C GLU A 8 10.23 4.52 -4.21
N THR A 9 9.55 5.44 -3.53
CA THR A 9 8.98 5.21 -2.20
C THR A 9 7.81 4.22 -2.27
N PHE A 10 6.94 4.38 -3.27
CA PHE A 10 5.80 3.51 -3.48
C PHE A 10 6.23 2.09 -3.88
N GLU A 11 7.20 1.96 -4.78
CA GLU A 11 7.76 0.66 -5.21
C GLU A 11 8.39 -0.10 -4.05
N LYS A 12 9.15 0.57 -3.17
CA LYS A 12 9.64 -0.06 -1.92
C LYS A 12 8.49 -0.56 -1.04
N GLY A 13 7.40 0.20 -0.94
CA GLY A 13 6.20 -0.25 -0.24
C GLY A 13 5.60 -1.51 -0.84
N LEU A 14 5.57 -1.62 -2.18
CA LEU A 14 5.12 -2.82 -2.89
C LEU A 14 6.04 -4.02 -2.63
N ASP A 15 7.35 -3.83 -2.64
CA ASP A 15 8.30 -4.91 -2.35
C ASP A 15 8.06 -5.52 -0.97
N TYR A 16 7.88 -4.69 0.06
CA TYR A 16 7.53 -5.18 1.40
C TYR A 16 6.13 -5.80 1.45
N TYR A 17 5.16 -5.22 0.74
CA TYR A 17 3.80 -5.74 0.66
C TYR A 17 3.75 -7.16 0.08
N PHE A 18 4.45 -7.42 -1.02
CA PHE A 18 4.50 -8.75 -1.64
C PHE A 18 5.32 -9.75 -0.81
N ASN A 19 6.24 -9.27 0.02
CA ASN A 19 6.94 -10.09 1.02
C ASN A 19 6.16 -10.25 2.35
N GLN A 20 4.92 -9.76 2.42
CA GLN A 20 4.06 -9.81 3.61
C GLN A 20 4.64 -9.09 4.84
N ASP A 21 5.62 -8.19 4.64
CA ASP A 21 6.16 -7.32 5.69
C ASP A 21 5.26 -6.08 5.81
N TRP A 22 4.10 -6.26 6.45
CA TRP A 22 3.04 -5.24 6.50
C TRP A 22 3.47 -3.97 7.24
N GLU A 23 4.32 -4.10 8.27
CA GLU A 23 4.81 -2.98 9.07
C GLU A 23 5.67 -2.06 8.22
N LYS A 24 6.67 -2.61 7.50
CA LYS A 24 7.49 -1.79 6.60
C LYS A 24 6.69 -1.29 5.40
N ALA A 25 5.81 -2.12 4.83
CA ALA A 25 4.95 -1.70 3.75
C ALA A 25 4.13 -0.46 4.13
N LEU A 26 3.53 -0.46 5.33
CA LEU A 26 2.80 0.70 5.88
C LEU A 26 3.68 1.95 5.96
N GLU A 27 4.90 1.84 6.50
CA GLU A 27 5.81 2.98 6.63
C GLU A 27 6.10 3.64 5.27
N TYR A 28 6.37 2.84 4.24
CA TYR A 28 6.64 3.35 2.89
C TYR A 28 5.39 3.92 2.23
N PHE A 29 4.22 3.29 2.38
CA PHE A 29 3.00 3.86 1.82
C PHE A 29 2.58 5.15 2.53
N GLU A 30 2.81 5.31 3.82
CA GLU A 30 2.57 6.58 4.51
C GLU A 30 3.49 7.69 4.01
N LYS A 31 4.79 7.39 3.80
CA LYS A 31 5.73 8.32 3.17
C LYS A 31 5.30 8.70 1.75
N SER A 32 4.94 7.71 0.94
CA SER A 32 4.46 7.89 -0.43
C SER A 32 3.21 8.79 -0.45
N LYS A 33 2.23 8.53 0.42
CA LYS A 33 1.01 9.34 0.56
C LYS A 33 1.28 10.83 0.78
N LEU A 34 2.35 11.21 1.50
CA LEU A 34 2.71 12.61 1.74
C LEU A 34 3.29 13.30 0.49
N LEU A 35 3.81 12.52 -0.46
CA LEU A 35 4.38 13.00 -1.72
C LEU A 35 3.34 13.05 -2.85
N GLU A 36 2.19 12.42 -2.66
CA GLU A 36 1.11 12.41 -3.64
C GLU A 36 0.28 13.69 -3.59
N GLU A 37 -0.04 14.21 -4.77
CA GLU A 37 -0.88 15.39 -4.91
C GLU A 37 -2.34 15.06 -4.57
N ASP A 38 -2.91 15.81 -3.63
CA ASP A 38 -4.31 15.69 -3.26
C ASP A 38 -5.18 16.46 -4.26
N PHE A 39 -5.73 15.75 -5.24
CA PHE A 39 -6.64 16.32 -6.22
C PHE A 39 -8.07 16.23 -5.71
N SER A 40 -8.74 17.38 -5.57
CA SER A 40 -10.12 17.51 -5.08
C SER A 40 -11.20 16.76 -5.89
N GLY A 41 -10.84 16.04 -6.95
CA GLY A 41 -11.71 15.16 -7.74
C GLY A 41 -11.36 13.66 -7.69
N ARG A 42 -10.32 13.25 -6.94
CA ARG A 42 -9.95 11.83 -6.80
C ARG A 42 -10.33 11.31 -5.42
N ASN A 43 -11.26 10.36 -5.39
CA ASN A 43 -11.73 9.74 -4.13
C ASN A 43 -10.68 8.87 -3.44
N THR A 44 -9.69 8.36 -4.17
CA THR A 44 -8.70 7.43 -3.63
C THR A 44 -7.33 7.62 -4.22
N ASN A 45 -6.35 7.48 -3.36
CA ASN A 45 -4.94 7.54 -3.65
C ASN A 45 -4.32 6.12 -3.54
N PRO A 46 -3.44 5.68 -4.46
CA PRO A 46 -2.80 4.37 -4.40
C PRO A 46 -2.21 4.03 -3.03
N SER A 47 -1.45 4.93 -2.42
CA SER A 47 -0.89 4.71 -1.09
C SER A 47 -1.96 4.47 -0.03
N GLN A 48 -3.06 5.24 -0.06
CA GLN A 48 -4.17 5.01 0.87
C GLN A 48 -4.87 3.66 0.66
N VAL A 49 -4.96 3.17 -0.57
CA VAL A 49 -5.51 1.85 -0.87
C VAL A 49 -4.62 0.79 -0.23
N PHE A 50 -3.32 0.83 -0.45
CA PHE A 50 -2.40 -0.17 0.09
C PHE A 50 -2.26 -0.10 1.62
N ILE A 51 -2.30 1.08 2.23
CA ILE A 51 -2.37 1.23 3.70
C ILE A 51 -3.58 0.46 4.27
N LYS A 52 -4.76 0.58 3.65
CA LYS A 52 -5.95 -0.18 4.08
C LYS A 52 -5.73 -1.69 3.95
N ARG A 53 -5.07 -2.13 2.88
CA ARG A 53 -4.77 -3.55 2.65
C ARG A 53 -3.78 -4.09 3.67
N CYS A 54 -2.67 -3.39 3.93
CA CYS A 54 -1.68 -3.79 4.94
C CYS A 54 -2.32 -3.91 6.33
N ASN A 55 -3.15 -2.94 6.73
CA ASN A 55 -3.88 -3.02 8.01
C ASN A 55 -4.81 -4.24 8.06
N HIS A 56 -5.53 -4.51 6.97
CA HIS A 56 -6.39 -5.69 6.89
C HIS A 56 -5.61 -7.00 7.00
N PHE A 57 -4.50 -7.15 6.27
CA PHE A 57 -3.68 -8.35 6.29
C PHE A 57 -2.86 -8.51 7.57
N SER A 58 -2.49 -7.42 8.23
CA SER A 58 -1.88 -7.47 9.57
C SER A 58 -2.86 -8.06 10.61
N MET A 59 -4.15 -7.74 10.50
CA MET A 59 -5.20 -8.31 11.36
C MET A 59 -5.70 -9.69 10.90
N ASN A 60 -5.67 -9.94 9.59
CA ASN A 60 -6.17 -11.16 8.94
C ASN A 60 -5.10 -11.65 7.96
N PRO A 61 -4.05 -12.33 8.45
CA PRO A 61 -2.94 -12.78 7.61
C PRO A 61 -3.46 -13.60 6.44
N PRO A 62 -2.97 -13.37 5.21
CA PRO A 62 -3.34 -14.23 4.09
C PRO A 62 -2.66 -15.60 4.25
N PRO A 63 -3.05 -16.60 3.44
CA PRO A 63 -2.38 -17.90 3.42
C PRO A 63 -0.88 -17.79 3.07
N ASP A 64 -0.10 -18.80 3.44
CA ASP A 64 1.35 -18.86 3.16
C ASP A 64 1.67 -18.82 1.65
N ASP A 65 0.76 -19.29 0.80
CA ASP A 65 0.86 -19.30 -0.67
C ASP A 65 0.21 -18.08 -1.33
N TRP A 66 0.00 -17.00 -0.59
CA TRP A 66 -0.67 -15.81 -1.08
C TRP A 66 0.02 -15.19 -2.31
N ASP A 67 -0.78 -14.99 -3.35
CA ASP A 67 -0.38 -14.55 -4.69
C ASP A 67 -0.27 -13.02 -4.83
N GLY A 68 -0.30 -12.28 -3.72
CA GLY A 68 -0.33 -10.82 -3.74
C GLY A 68 -1.70 -10.22 -4.09
N VAL A 69 -2.73 -11.06 -4.28
CA VAL A 69 -4.05 -10.59 -4.73
C VAL A 69 -4.91 -10.14 -3.55
N TRP A 70 -5.39 -8.91 -3.65
CA TRP A 70 -6.45 -8.40 -2.80
C TRP A 70 -7.82 -8.88 -3.30
N ARG A 71 -8.48 -9.76 -2.55
CA ARG A 71 -9.85 -10.19 -2.82
C ARG A 71 -10.78 -9.45 -1.86
N MET A 72 -11.66 -8.59 -2.39
CA MET A 72 -12.70 -7.97 -1.57
C MET A 72 -13.67 -9.07 -1.15
N THR A 73 -13.62 -9.48 0.12
CA THR A 73 -14.68 -10.29 0.71
C THR A 73 -15.84 -9.36 1.05
N THR A 74 -16.71 -9.11 0.07
CA THR A 74 -18.01 -8.49 0.33
C THR A 74 -18.82 -9.46 1.19
N LYS A 75 -19.36 -8.99 2.32
CA LYS A 75 -20.39 -9.71 3.08
C LYS A 75 -21.76 -9.52 2.45
#